data_AF-A0AAP0P7V7-F1
#
_entry.id   AF-A0AAP0P7V7-F1
#
_cell.length_a   1.000
_cell.length_b   1.000
_cell.length_c   1.000
_cell.angle_alpha   90.00
_cell.angle_beta   90.00
_cell.angle_gamma   90.00
#
_symmetry.space_group_name_H-M   'P 1'
#
loop_
_entity.id
_entity.type
_entity.pdbx_description
1 polymer ?
#
loop_
_entity_poly.entity_id
_entity_poly.type
_entity_poly.pdbx_seq_one_letter_code
_entity_poly.pdbx_strand_id
1 'polypeptide(L)'
;MRFISAVVLVGWLCANYAALVIGDIGTAASYNPPYTPTRCGGNDQNQFPEGDMFVAVSNGLWDNGAACGRRYRIRCIGGFRRPCKGGSDTVEALLEDVAKHVMSQ
;
A
#
# COMPACT_ATOMS: atom_id res chain seq x y z
N MET A 1 3.11 32.65 -33.46
CA MET A 1 3.84 32.91 -32.19
C MET A 1 2.97 32.71 -30.96
N ARG A 2 1.80 33.35 -30.82
CA ARG A 2 0.92 33.20 -29.63
C ARG A 2 0.41 31.78 -29.35
N PHE A 3 0.03 31.01 -30.37
CA PHE A 3 -0.40 29.61 -30.22
C PHE A 3 0.73 28.66 -29.81
N ILE A 4 1.93 28.87 -30.33
CA ILE A 4 3.10 28.04 -30.01
C ILE A 4 3.50 28.24 -28.54
N SER A 5 3.49 29.50 -28.06
CA SER A 5 3.74 29.80 -26.65
C SER A 5 2.70 29.15 -25.73
N ALA A 6 1.42 29.11 -26.12
CA ALA A 6 0.36 28.46 -25.34
C ALA A 6 0.54 26.94 -25.27
N VAL A 7 0.89 26.29 -26.39
CA VAL A 7 1.15 24.84 -26.42
C VAL A 7 2.37 24.45 -25.58
N VAL A 8 3.43 25.27 -25.62
CA VAL A 8 4.63 25.05 -24.79
C VAL A 8 4.31 25.22 -23.30
N LEU A 9 3.54 26.24 -22.93
CA LEU A 9 3.13 26.45 -21.54
C LEU A 9 2.23 25.33 -21.01
N VAL A 10 1.26 24.88 -21.81
CA VAL A 10 0.36 23.76 -21.44
C VAL A 10 1.15 22.45 -21.35
N GLY A 11 2.04 22.17 -22.30
CA GLY A 11 2.90 20.97 -22.26
C GLY A 11 3.81 20.94 -21.03
N TRP A 12 4.36 22.08 -20.63
CA TRP A 12 5.19 22.21 -19.44
C TRP A 12 4.38 22.03 -18.14
N LEU A 13 3.15 22.55 -18.09
CA LEU A 13 2.23 22.33 -16.97
C LEU A 13 1.82 20.85 -16.83
N CYS A 14 1.52 20.16 -17.93
CA CYS A 14 1.17 18.74 -17.92
C CYS A 14 2.35 17.85 -17.49
N ALA A 15 3.57 18.15 -17.95
CA ALA A 15 4.76 17.38 -17.59
C ALA A 15 5.10 17.47 -16.10
N ASN A 16 4.87 18.62 -15.46
CA ASN A 16 5.11 18.79 -14.03
C ASN A 16 4.07 18.11 -13.14
N TYR A 17 2.84 17.90 -13.62
CA TYR A 17 1.77 17.24 -12.86
C TYR A 17 1.95 15.71 -12.75
N ALA A 18 2.66 15.08 -13.68
CA ALA A 18 2.81 13.62 -13.74
C ALA A 18 3.73 13.02 -12.66
N ALA A 19 4.51 13.85 -11.95
CA ALA A 19 5.51 13.38 -10.99
C ALA A 19 4.99 13.21 -9.54
N LEU A 20 3.74 13.58 -9.26
CA LEU A 20 3.16 13.47 -7.92
C LEU A 20 2.43 12.13 -7.75
N VAL A 21 3.13 11.12 -7.23
CA VAL A 21 2.49 9.91 -6.70
C VAL A 21 1.97 10.24 -5.31
N ILE A 22 0.65 10.41 -5.19
CA ILE A 22 -0.03 10.58 -3.91
C ILE A 22 -0.40 9.18 -3.40
N GLY A 23 0.04 8.85 -2.19
CA GLY A 23 -0.40 7.66 -1.47
C GLY A 23 -1.41 8.03 -0.41
N ASP A 24 -2.34 7.12 -0.11
CA ASP A 24 -3.30 7.31 0.98
C ASP A 24 -2.60 7.15 2.34
N ILE A 25 -3.01 7.99 3.30
CA ILE A 25 -2.55 7.91 4.68
C ILE A 25 -3.43 6.90 5.43
N GLY A 26 -2.80 5.93 6.08
CA GLY A 26 -3.48 4.90 6.86
C GLY A 26 -2.75 4.55 8.15
N THR A 27 -3.41 3.77 9.00
CA THR A 27 -2.81 3.17 10.19
C THR A 27 -2.41 1.73 9.89
N ALA A 28 -1.24 1.33 10.37
CA ALA A 28 -0.75 -0.03 10.25
C ALA A 28 -0.42 -0.61 11.63
N ALA A 29 -0.60 -1.91 11.78
CA ALA A 29 -0.15 -2.68 12.93
C ALA A 29 0.29 -4.07 12.47
N SER A 30 1.13 -4.73 13.27
CA SER A 30 1.47 -6.13 13.10
C SER A 30 0.48 -7.01 13.88
N TYR A 31 0.25 -8.22 13.40
CA TYR A 31 -0.52 -9.25 14.10
C TYR A 31 0.27 -10.54 14.14
N ASN A 32 -0.04 -11.39 15.13
CA ASN A 32 0.62 -12.67 15.35
C ASN A 32 -0.18 -13.82 14.70
N PRO A 33 0.45 -14.99 14.51
CA PRO A 33 -0.23 -16.19 14.03
C PRO A 33 -1.44 -16.59 14.92
N PRO A 34 -2.39 -17.38 14.38
CA PRO A 34 -2.36 -18.00 13.05
C PRO A 34 -2.67 -17.02 11.91
N TYR A 35 -1.93 -17.13 10.80
CA TYR A 35 -2.11 -16.28 9.61
C TYR A 35 -3.15 -16.83 8.62
N THR A 36 -3.58 -18.08 8.81
CA THR A 36 -4.63 -18.74 8.04
C THR A 36 -5.81 -19.09 8.96
N PRO A 37 -7.04 -19.19 8.42
CA PRO A 37 -7.43 -18.94 7.03
C PRO A 37 -7.46 -17.45 6.68
N THR A 38 -7.09 -17.12 5.45
CA THR A 38 -7.25 -15.78 4.89
C THR A 38 -8.51 -15.66 4.04
N ARG A 39 -8.91 -14.44 3.68
CA ARG A 39 -10.00 -14.18 2.73
C ARG A 39 -9.63 -14.37 1.27
N CYS A 40 -8.33 -14.36 0.90
CA CYS A 40 -7.90 -14.56 -0.48
C CYS A 40 -7.61 -16.04 -0.80
N GLY A 41 -6.70 -16.69 -0.05
CA GLY A 41 -6.27 -18.07 -0.28
C GLY A 41 -6.79 -19.10 0.72
N GLY A 42 -7.58 -18.70 1.73
CA GLY A 42 -8.10 -19.63 2.73
C GLY A 42 -6.98 -20.27 3.54
N ASN A 43 -6.97 -21.61 3.61
CA ASN A 43 -5.96 -22.38 4.36
C ASN A 43 -4.69 -22.69 3.56
N ASP A 44 -4.56 -22.23 2.31
CA ASP A 44 -3.37 -22.51 1.51
C ASP A 44 -2.15 -21.74 2.05
N GLN A 45 -1.14 -22.46 2.51
CA GLN A 45 0.08 -21.84 3.02
C GLN A 45 0.96 -21.28 1.89
N ASN A 46 0.77 -21.76 0.66
CA ASN A 46 1.56 -21.32 -0.51
C ASN A 46 1.13 -19.94 -1.03
N GLN A 47 0.08 -19.35 -0.46
CA GLN A 47 -0.34 -17.98 -0.79
C GLN A 47 0.65 -16.92 -0.28
N PHE A 48 1.41 -17.23 0.78
CA PHE A 48 2.37 -16.29 1.34
C PHE A 48 3.66 -16.31 0.51
N PRO A 49 4.20 -15.14 0.14
CA PRO A 49 5.37 -15.09 -0.71
C PRO A 49 6.63 -15.46 0.09
N GLU A 50 7.55 -16.20 -0.54
CA GLU A 50 8.79 -16.63 0.11
C GLU A 50 9.73 -15.43 0.31
N GLY A 51 10.03 -15.09 1.56
CA GLY A 51 10.96 -14.01 1.92
C GLY A 51 10.42 -12.58 1.72
N ASP A 52 9.24 -12.44 1.13
CA ASP A 52 8.53 -11.18 0.95
C ASP A 52 7.52 -10.96 2.10
N MET A 53 7.04 -9.72 2.25
CA MET A 53 6.02 -9.37 3.23
C MET A 53 4.61 -9.59 2.67
N PHE A 54 3.65 -9.91 3.53
CA PHE A 54 2.22 -9.93 3.22
C PHE A 54 1.46 -8.97 4.15
N VAL A 55 0.23 -8.62 3.77
CA VAL A 55 -0.60 -7.64 4.48
C VAL A 55 -2.07 -8.04 4.47
N ALA A 56 -2.76 -7.71 5.58
CA ALA A 56 -4.20 -7.67 5.66
C ALA A 56 -4.70 -6.22 5.59
N VAL A 57 -5.68 -5.92 4.72
CA VAL A 57 -6.16 -4.55 4.51
C VAL A 57 -7.63 -4.37 4.90
N SER A 58 -8.08 -3.12 5.04
CA SER A 58 -9.49 -2.82 5.32
C SER A 58 -10.41 -3.27 4.19
N ASN A 59 -11.71 -3.43 4.48
CA ASN A 59 -12.71 -3.79 3.46
C ASN A 59 -12.68 -2.88 2.21
N GLY A 60 -12.40 -1.59 2.38
CA GLY A 60 -12.34 -0.64 1.27
C GLY A 60 -11.16 -0.89 0.32
N LEU A 61 -10.00 -1.31 0.86
CA LEU A 61 -8.82 -1.64 0.06
C LEU A 61 -8.87 -3.07 -0.50
N TRP A 62 -9.56 -3.98 0.18
CA TRP A 62 -9.73 -5.36 -0.26
C TRP A 62 -10.71 -5.49 -1.44
N ASP A 63 -11.66 -4.56 -1.56
CA ASP A 63 -12.58 -4.44 -2.68
C ASP A 63 -13.34 -5.75 -3.00
N ASN A 64 -13.97 -6.32 -1.98
CA ASN A 64 -14.72 -7.58 -2.08
C ASN A 64 -13.94 -8.76 -2.70
N GLY A 65 -12.61 -8.75 -2.58
CA GLY A 65 -11.72 -9.79 -3.10
C GLY A 65 -11.08 -9.44 -4.45
N ALA A 66 -11.52 -8.37 -5.12
CA ALA A 66 -10.91 -7.93 -6.37
C ALA A 66 -9.45 -7.49 -6.20
N ALA A 67 -9.05 -7.14 -4.97
CA ALA A 67 -7.68 -6.72 -4.69
C ALA A 67 -6.73 -7.86 -4.26
N CYS A 68 -7.20 -9.09 -4.10
CA CYS A 68 -6.35 -10.23 -3.71
C CYS A 68 -5.14 -10.39 -4.66
N GLY A 69 -3.95 -10.61 -4.10
CA GLY A 69 -2.70 -10.69 -4.86
C GLY A 69 -2.15 -9.35 -5.36
N ARG A 70 -2.77 -8.21 -5.04
CA ARG A 70 -2.19 -6.88 -5.32
C ARG A 70 -1.05 -6.60 -4.35
N ARG A 71 0.02 -5.98 -4.86
CA ARG A 71 1.14 -5.48 -4.05
C ARG A 71 0.90 -4.04 -3.64
N TYR A 72 1.03 -3.77 -2.35
CA TYR A 72 0.97 -2.43 -1.79
C TYR A 72 2.35 -1.94 -1.42
N ARG A 73 2.60 -0.67 -1.73
CA ARG A 73 3.85 0.02 -1.42
C ARG A 73 3.61 0.94 -0.22
N ILE A 74 4.25 0.65 0.90
CA ILE A 74 3.96 1.24 2.20
C ILE A 74 5.18 2.01 2.69
N ARG A 75 4.97 3.25 3.14
CA ARG A 75 6.02 4.10 3.71
C ARG A 75 5.63 4.51 5.13
N CYS A 76 6.51 4.25 6.09
CA CYS A 76 6.31 4.74 7.45
C CYS A 76 6.57 6.25 7.49
N ILE A 77 5.54 7.03 7.86
CA ILE A 77 5.62 8.50 7.96
C ILE A 77 5.68 9.00 9.41
N GLY A 78 5.34 8.16 10.39
CA GLY A 78 5.38 8.50 11.81
C GLY A 78 4.50 7.59 12.67
N GLY A 79 4.45 7.87 13.97
CA GLY A 79 3.57 7.17 14.93
C GLY A 79 4.09 7.25 16.37
N PHE A 80 3.31 6.69 17.30
CA PHE A 80 3.65 6.66 18.73
C PHE A 80 4.95 5.87 18.97
N ARG A 81 5.83 6.36 19.86
CA ARG A 81 7.16 5.77 20.16
C ARG A 81 8.12 5.65 18.97
N ARG A 82 7.98 6.50 17.94
CA ARG A 82 8.88 6.56 16.78
C ARG A 82 9.02 5.18 16.10
N PRO A 83 7.93 4.64 15.53
CA PRO A 83 7.91 3.26 15.03
C PRO A 83 8.72 3.10 13.73
N CYS A 84 8.96 4.18 12.98
CA CYS A 84 9.75 4.15 11.77
C CYS A 84 11.23 3.94 12.12
N LYS A 85 11.74 2.73 11.85
CA LYS A 85 13.15 2.38 12.08
C LYS A 85 14.00 2.79 10.88
N GLY A 86 15.06 3.57 11.12
CA GLY A 86 16.23 3.69 10.25
C GLY A 86 15.95 3.98 8.77
N GLY A 87 15.37 5.14 8.48
CA GLY A 87 15.17 5.58 7.09
C GLY A 87 13.79 5.26 6.55
N SER A 88 13.37 6.08 5.60
CA SER A 88 12.04 6.07 5.00
C SER A 88 11.87 4.90 4.00
N ASP A 89 12.33 3.73 4.37
CA ASP A 89 12.34 2.60 3.47
C ASP A 89 10.92 2.16 3.21
N THR A 90 10.65 2.03 1.93
CA THR A 90 9.34 1.69 1.43
C THR A 90 9.28 0.17 1.34
N VAL A 91 8.29 -0.42 2.00
CA VAL A 91 8.10 -1.87 2.03
C VAL A 91 7.03 -2.24 1.02
N GLU A 92 7.27 -3.29 0.25
CA GLU A 92 6.24 -3.88 -0.61
C GLU A 92 5.66 -5.12 0.08
N ALA A 93 4.33 -5.20 0.11
CA ALA A 93 3.62 -6.30 0.74
C ALA A 93 2.48 -6.81 -0.14
N LEU A 94 2.30 -8.14 -0.18
CA LEU A 94 1.26 -8.82 -0.94
C LEU A 94 -0.05 -8.89 -0.14
N LEU A 95 -1.17 -8.50 -0.75
CA LEU A 95 -2.48 -8.59 -0.11
C LEU A 95 -3.01 -10.02 -0.11
N GLU A 96 -3.05 -10.61 1.08
CA GLU A 96 -3.58 -11.97 1.31
C GLU A 96 -4.86 -12.00 2.16
N ASP A 97 -5.14 -10.97 2.97
CA ASP A 97 -6.27 -11.04 3.90
C ASP A 97 -6.98 -9.69 4.19
N VAL A 98 -8.08 -9.75 4.95
CA VAL A 98 -8.89 -8.60 5.37
C VAL A 98 -8.73 -8.32 6.85
N ALA A 99 -8.20 -7.14 7.17
CA ALA A 99 -8.17 -6.60 8.50
C ALA A 99 -9.55 -6.04 8.89
N LYS A 100 -10.20 -6.67 9.87
CA LYS A 100 -11.47 -6.13 10.41
C LYS A 100 -11.21 -4.87 11.23
N HIS A 101 -10.20 -4.86 12.10
CA HIS A 101 -9.78 -3.72 12.92
C HIS A 101 -8.25 -3.73 13.06
N VAL A 102 -7.63 -2.54 13.03
CA VAL A 102 -6.19 -2.39 13.31
C VAL A 102 -6.00 -2.38 14.82
N MET A 103 -5.55 -3.49 15.38
CA MET A 103 -5.22 -3.57 16.81
C MET A 103 -3.80 -3.06 17.01
N SER A 104 -3.65 -1.86 17.58
CA SER A 104 -2.34 -1.41 18.08
C SER A 104 -2.03 -2.16 19.37
N GLN A 105 -1.00 -3.02 19.37
CA GLN A 105 -0.39 -3.55 20.59
C GLN A 105 0.53 -2.50 21.23
#